data_AF-A0A921KQZ7-F1
#
_entry.id   AF-A0A921KQZ7-F1
#
_cell.length_a   1.000
_cell.length_b   1.000
_cell.length_c   1.000
_cell.angle_alpha   90.00
_cell.angle_beta   90.00
_cell.angle_gamma   90.00
#
_symmetry.space_group_name_H-M   'P 1'
#
loop_
_entity.id
_entity.type
_entity.pdbx_description
1 polymer ?
#
loop_
_entity_poly.entity_id
_entity_poly.type
_entity_poly.pdbx_seq_one_letter_code
_entity_poly.pdbx_strand_id
1 'polypeptide(L)' 'PSQQLQPREALAASTDGVGRLAVGGRADIVLLDEADELFADIPVGAGGLKDEAAARGAAARLRAVDPLATVVAGRLESQR' A
#
# COMPACT_ATOMS: atom_id res chain seq x y z
N PRO A 1 22.23 -4.47 7.10
CA PRO A 1 21.59 -3.20 6.64
C PRO A 1 20.06 -3.34 6.65
N SER A 2 19.37 -2.55 7.47
CA SER A 2 17.90 -2.44 7.43
C SER A 2 17.52 -1.63 6.18
N GLN A 3 17.38 -2.31 5.04
CA GLN A 3 16.82 -1.68 3.85
C GLN A 3 15.38 -1.24 4.19
N GLN A 4 15.14 0.07 4.16
CA GLN A 4 13.80 0.61 4.24
C GLN A 4 13.15 0.42 2.87
N LEU A 5 12.04 -0.32 2.77
CA LEU A 5 11.26 -0.49 1.53
C LEU A 5 10.46 0.78 1.23
N GLN A 6 10.21 1.08 -0.04
CA GLN A 6 9.29 2.14 -0.45
C GLN A 6 7.87 1.63 -0.15
N PRO A 7 6.91 2.53 0.11
CA PRO A 7 5.51 2.13 0.27
C PRO A 7 5.00 1.28 -0.89
N ARG A 8 5.35 1.64 -2.14
CA ARG A 8 4.99 0.87 -3.34
C ARG A 8 5.63 -0.52 -3.39
N GLU A 9 6.88 -0.62 -2.96
CA GLU A 9 7.59 -1.91 -2.89
C GLU A 9 6.98 -2.81 -1.81
N ALA A 10 6.61 -2.23 -0.66
CA ALA A 10 5.91 -2.95 0.40
C ALA A 10 4.52 -3.43 -0.05
N LEU A 11 3.78 -2.59 -0.79
CA LEU A 11 2.50 -2.98 -1.39
C LEU A 11 2.68 -4.15 -2.36
N ALA A 12 3.62 -4.06 -3.30
CA ALA A 12 3.89 -5.12 -4.25
C ALA A 12 4.29 -6.43 -3.55
N ALA A 13 5.11 -6.36 -2.50
CA ALA A 13 5.45 -7.54 -1.69
C ALA A 13 4.22 -8.14 -0.97
N SER A 14 3.27 -7.31 -0.57
CA SER A 14 2.07 -7.75 0.16
C SER A 14 1.01 -8.39 -0.77
N THR A 15 1.09 -8.12 -2.07
CA THR A 15 0.16 -8.66 -3.08
C THR A 15 0.80 -9.70 -4.00
N ASP A 16 1.96 -10.27 -3.63
CA ASP A 16 2.76 -11.17 -4.46
C ASP A 16 3.06 -10.58 -5.87
N GLY A 17 3.19 -9.26 -5.94
CA GLY A 17 3.42 -8.50 -7.16
C GLY A 17 2.17 -8.30 -8.02
N VAL A 18 0.98 -8.71 -7.57
CA VAL A 18 -0.28 -8.46 -8.26
C VAL A 18 -0.60 -6.96 -8.17
N GLY A 19 -0.34 -6.25 -9.27
CA GLY A 19 -0.60 -4.81 -9.39
C GLY A 19 -1.85 -4.47 -10.21
N ARG A 20 -2.54 -5.46 -10.78
CA ARG A 20 -3.74 -5.27 -11.61
C ARG A 20 -4.72 -6.41 -11.43
N LEU A 21 -5.99 -6.08 -11.47
CA LEU A 21 -7.07 -7.06 -11.55
C LEU A 21 -7.13 -7.65 -12.97
N ALA A 22 -7.38 -8.95 -13.06
CA ALA A 22 -7.55 -9.65 -14.32
C ALA A 22 -8.97 -10.18 -14.44
N VAL A 23 -9.56 -10.11 -15.63
CA VAL A 23 -10.87 -10.71 -15.93
C VAL A 23 -10.78 -12.22 -15.72
N GLY A 24 -11.75 -12.79 -15.01
CA GLY A 24 -11.77 -14.21 -14.63
C GLY A 24 -10.86 -14.58 -13.45
N GLY A 25 -10.12 -13.62 -12.90
CA GLY A 25 -9.32 -13.79 -11.68
C GLY A 25 -10.15 -13.76 -10.40
N ARG A 26 -9.53 -14.14 -9.28
CA ARG A 26 -10.14 -14.07 -7.95
C ARG A 26 -10.35 -12.61 -7.54
N ALA A 27 -11.58 -12.27 -7.16
CA ALA A 27 -11.97 -10.92 -6.77
C ALA A 27 -11.83 -10.70 -5.25
N ASP A 28 -10.57 -10.74 -4.77
CA ASP A 28 -10.21 -10.35 -3.41
C ASP A 28 -9.59 -8.95 -3.47
N ILE A 29 -10.28 -7.95 -2.91
CA ILE A 29 -9.97 -6.53 -3.11
C ILE A 29 -10.15 -5.80 -1.78
N VAL A 30 -9.19 -4.92 -1.46
CA VAL A 30 -9.32 -3.92 -0.40
C VAL A 30 -9.42 -2.55 -1.05
N LEU A 31 -10.53 -1.84 -0.81
CA LEU A 31 -10.73 -0.48 -1.29
C LEU A 31 -10.26 0.50 -0.22
N LEU A 32 -9.33 1.36 -0.60
CA LEU A 32 -8.72 2.37 0.26
C LEU A 32 -9.09 3.75 -0.26
N ASP A 33 -9.32 4.68 0.67
CA ASP A 33 -9.40 6.10 0.33
C ASP A 33 -7.98 6.66 0.13
N GLU A 34 -7.84 7.67 -0.71
CA GLU A 34 -6.58 8.42 -0.89
C GLU A 34 -5.33 7.52 -1.15
N ALA A 35 -5.51 6.39 -1.85
CA ALA A 35 -4.46 5.38 -2.06
C ALA A 35 -3.18 5.94 -2.69
N ASP A 36 -3.31 6.93 -3.58
CA ASP A 36 -2.17 7.57 -4.24
C ASP A 36 -1.22 8.25 -3.25
N GLU A 37 -1.75 8.84 -2.18
CA GLU A 37 -0.95 9.49 -1.13
C GLU A 37 -0.36 8.49 -0.14
N LEU A 38 -1.09 7.42 0.15
CA LEU A 38 -0.67 6.33 1.04
C LEU A 38 0.56 5.60 0.50
N PHE A 39 0.61 5.40 -0.81
CA PHE A 39 1.70 4.72 -1.50
C PHE A 39 2.56 5.66 -2.35
N ALA A 40 2.59 6.95 -2.03
CA ALA A 40 3.53 7.88 -2.63
C ALA A 40 4.98 7.50 -2.27
N ASP A 41 5.91 7.72 -3.21
CA ASP A 41 7.33 7.44 -2.97
C ASP A 41 7.90 8.39 -1.91
N ILE A 42 8.71 7.84 -1.00
CA ILE A 42 9.40 8.64 0.00
C ILE A 42 10.59 9.34 -0.67
N PRO A 43 10.78 10.65 -0.47
CA PRO A 43 11.93 11.38 -0.99
C PRO A 43 13.25 10.72 -0.58
N VAL A 44 14.18 10.69 -1.54
CA VAL A 44 15.53 10.15 -1.34
C VAL A 44 16.51 11.32 -1.32
N GLY A 45 17.28 11.43 -0.24
CA GLY A 45 18.31 12.47 -0.09
C GLY A 45 19.54 12.22 -0.94
N ALA A 46 20.47 13.18 -0.95
CA ALA A 46 21.68 13.15 -1.79
C ALA A 46 22.59 11.92 -1.59
N GLY A 47 22.44 11.19 -0.48
CA GLY A 47 23.16 9.94 -0.20
C GLY A 47 22.44 8.66 -0.64
N GLY A 48 21.34 8.75 -1.39
CA GLY A 48 20.54 7.57 -1.77
C GLY A 48 19.72 6.99 -0.60
N LEU A 49 19.76 7.63 0.57
CA LEU A 49 18.98 7.26 1.74
C LEU A 49 17.63 7.96 1.72
N LYS A 50 16.58 7.24 2.14
CA LYS A 50 15.24 7.81 2.30
C LYS A 50 15.25 8.83 3.43
N ASP A 51 14.48 9.89 3.26
CA ASP A 51 14.22 10.82 4.35
C ASP A 51 13.51 10.10 5.50
N GLU A 52 14.15 10.05 6.67
CA GLU A 52 13.67 9.25 7.79
C GLU A 52 12.35 9.78 8.37
N ALA A 53 12.16 11.11 8.38
CA ALA A 53 10.93 11.72 8.89
C ALA A 53 9.76 11.40 7.95
N ALA A 54 9.96 11.55 6.64
CA ALA A 54 8.97 11.20 5.63
C ALA A 54 8.67 9.69 5.64
N ALA A 55 9.69 8.84 5.83
CA ALA A 55 9.51 7.39 5.95
C ALA A 55 8.67 7.00 7.18
N ARG A 56 8.97 7.59 8.34
CA ARG A 56 8.15 7.38 9.55
C ARG A 56 6.72 7.88 9.37
N GLY A 57 6.55 9.05 8.74
CA GLY A 57 5.23 9.61 8.44
C GLY A 57 4.42 8.73 7.48
N ALA A 58 5.04 8.18 6.44
CA ALA A 58 4.39 7.23 5.53
C ALA A 58 3.99 5.94 6.26
N ALA A 59 4.89 5.37 7.08
CA ALA A 59 4.59 4.18 7.87
C ALA A 59 3.45 4.41 8.88
N ALA A 60 3.39 5.60 9.50
CA ALA A 60 2.31 5.96 10.41
C ALA A 60 0.97 6.05 9.68
N ARG A 61 0.92 6.68 8.50
CA ARG A 61 -0.28 6.77 7.66
C ARG A 61 -0.79 5.38 7.24
N LEU A 62 0.10 4.51 6.77
CA LEU A 62 -0.25 3.15 6.39
C LEU A 62 -0.83 2.33 7.55
N ARG A 63 -0.31 2.50 8.77
CA ARG A 63 -0.84 1.80 9.96
C ARG A 63 -2.20 2.33 10.42
N ALA A 64 -2.48 3.59 10.14
CA ALA A 64 -3.74 4.23 10.51
C ALA A 64 -4.83 4.06 9.43
N VAL A 65 -4.49 3.45 8.29
CA VAL A 65 -5.44 3.30 7.19
C VAL A 65 -6.62 2.44 7.62
N ASP A 66 -7.81 2.90 7.26
CA ASP A 66 -9.05 2.20 7.50
C ASP A 66 -9.72 1.93 6.15
N PRO A 67 -9.83 0.66 5.72
CA PRO A 67 -10.41 0.34 4.42
C PRO A 67 -11.86 0.82 4.29
N LEU A 68 -12.18 1.39 3.13
CA LEU A 68 -13.57 1.74 2.79
C LEU A 68 -14.42 0.49 2.64
N ALA A 69 -13.86 -0.56 2.04
CA ALA A 69 -14.53 -1.83 1.85
C ALA A 69 -13.54 -2.98 1.62
N THR A 70 -13.98 -4.19 1.99
CA THR A 70 -13.28 -5.44 1.69
C THR A 70 -14.20 -6.35 0.89
N VAL A 71 -13.71 -6.80 -0.26
CA VAL A 71 -14.39 -7.76 -1.13
C VAL A 71 -13.60 -9.07 -1.11
N VAL A 72 -14.27 -10.20 -0.88
CA VAL A 72 -13.67 -11.53 -0.92
C VAL A 72 -14.47 -12.42 -1.86
N ALA A 73 -13.80 -13.04 -2.82
CA ALA A 73 -14.43 -13.85 -3.87
C ALA A 73 -15.62 -13.14 -4.56
N GLY A 74 -15.53 -11.82 -4.73
CA GLY A 74 -16.58 -11.00 -5.36
C GLY A 74 -17.76 -10.64 -4.46
N ARG A 75 -17.72 -10.94 -3.16
CA ARG A 75 -18.73 -10.54 -2.17
C ARG A 75 -18.20 -9.45 -1.26
N LEU A 76 -19.04 -8.48 -0.94
CA LEU A 76 -18.73 -7.43 0.01
C LEU A 76 -18.81 -8.00 1.44
N GLU A 77 -17.66 -8.14 2.10
CA GLU A 77 -17.56 -8.72 3.45
C GLU A 77 -17.50 -7.65 4.54
N SER A 78 -16.99 -6.46 4.21
CA SER A 78 -17.00 -5.30 5.12
C SER A 78 -17.12 -3.99 4.33
N GLN A 79 -17.75 -2.99 4.94
CA GLN A 79 -17.83 -1.63 4.43
C GLN A 79 -17.95 -0.67 5.62
N ARG A 80 -17.32 0.50 5.52
CA ARG A 80 -17.43 1.59 6.50
C ARG A 80 -18.61 2.51 6.21
#